data_AF-A0A6P8YUZ3-F1
#
_entry.id   AF-A0A6P8YUZ3-F1
#
_cell.length_a   1.000
_cell.length_b   1.000
_cell.length_c   1.000
_cell.angle_alpha   90.00
_cell.angle_beta   90.00
_cell.angle_gamma   90.00
#
_symmetry.space_group_name_H-M   'P 1'
#
loop_
_entity.id
_entity.type
_entity.pdbx_description
1 polymer ?
#
loop_
_entity_poly.entity_id
_entity_poly.type
_entity_poly.pdbx_seq_one_letter_code
_entity_poly.pdbx_strand_id
1 'polypeptide(L)'
;MDTESLPAKEEATNVPTSTSVTVESADKGNGDNAELLCNSSSECSSPTKVEADSTENDSASTDTLPDEQLKSDPFAYLDRSFTSEKYKVEIRGLPRFYGFGELKKLVTDTLKLSCTKVKPPRRGCSYAYACFRSEEERTKALEMLNGYVWKKNTLSARPAQAAPDPFIAKRARMEDHDKGGKRKKFNEDENLTQEERLKKSTAPYWNIPYPEQQNLKREDMRKLLLQFGDELLKANRDLGEWLQKQRAENDGLPCPLLDIRSSSIINGYRNKCEFSIGLNPETKKVTVGFRLGSYADGSVGVAPLDGMPHVPDRMKEVAKAMETFIEESGYLPFDHVTHKGYWRQITVRLSHATGELLLVAGMHPQNLNEDELKDLKEKVVKHFSEGQGASCKVTSLHFLKLGLREQGSKQPTSEHLWGQTHIHDILLGLKFRISPEAFFQVNTSACEELYKAIAEVASMSEDTTMLDVCCGTGTIGLCLSKHCGQVLGVELIEQAVKDAEFNAQANGVDNCAFFAGRAEDILSGVIGRATKKELTAVVDPPRAGLHQKAIVTLRSTRQIEKLVYVSCDPKAALKNFVDLGRPPSKSMRGLSMVPVKAIPVDLFPHTKLCELVIYFERIDTRKPEERYQPTS
;
A
#
# COMPACT_ATOMS: atom_id res chain seq x y z
N MET A 1 -1.74 57.49 -24.27
CA MET A 1 -1.26 57.07 -25.61
C MET A 1 -1.39 55.56 -25.78
N ASP A 2 -2.55 54.90 -25.72
CA ASP A 2 -3.93 55.21 -25.28
C ASP A 2 -4.58 53.82 -25.00
N THR A 3 -5.27 53.54 -23.88
CA THR A 3 -6.72 53.73 -23.67
C THR A 3 -7.54 53.50 -24.94
N GLU A 4 -8.24 52.37 -25.11
CA GLU A 4 -9.66 52.13 -24.77
C GLU A 4 -10.06 50.73 -25.34
N SER A 5 -11.19 50.07 -25.06
CA SER A 5 -12.20 50.09 -23.98
C SER A 5 -13.03 48.79 -24.05
N LEU A 6 -13.81 48.45 -23.02
CA LEU A 6 -14.91 47.47 -23.13
C LEU A 6 -16.07 48.07 -23.96
N PRO A 7 -17.02 47.24 -24.41
CA PRO A 7 -18.28 47.21 -23.65
C PRO A 7 -18.85 45.80 -23.45
N ALA A 8 -19.66 45.65 -22.40
CA ALA A 8 -20.59 44.54 -22.23
C ALA A 8 -22.03 45.03 -22.46
N LYS A 9 -22.94 44.12 -22.83
CA LYS A 9 -24.38 44.26 -22.52
C LYS A 9 -25.12 42.93 -22.58
N GLU A 10 -26.15 42.83 -21.77
CA GLU A 10 -27.07 41.69 -21.72
C GLU A 10 -28.13 41.79 -22.82
N GLU A 11 -28.72 40.67 -23.20
CA GLU A 11 -30.18 40.56 -23.26
C GLU A 11 -30.63 39.10 -23.06
N ALA A 12 -31.88 38.89 -22.63
CA ALA A 12 -32.39 37.59 -22.22
C ALA A 12 -33.67 37.22 -22.98
N THR A 13 -33.83 35.93 -23.32
CA THR A 13 -35.06 35.39 -23.93
C THR A 13 -35.53 34.10 -23.24
N ASN A 14 -36.84 33.95 -23.18
CA ASN A 14 -37.57 33.03 -22.31
C ASN A 14 -37.88 31.64 -22.93
N VAL A 15 -37.94 30.60 -22.08
CA VAL A 15 -39.06 29.60 -21.94
C VAL A 15 -39.46 28.82 -23.22
N PRO A 16 -39.46 27.45 -23.21
CA PRO A 16 -40.51 26.75 -22.46
C PRO A 16 -40.16 25.47 -21.67
N THR A 17 -41.01 25.23 -20.67
CA THR A 17 -41.07 24.08 -19.76
C THR A 17 -42.04 23.00 -20.25
N SER A 18 -41.65 21.72 -20.20
CA SER A 18 -42.48 20.51 -19.94
C SER A 18 -41.60 19.25 -20.10
N THR A 19 -41.88 18.06 -19.56
CA THR A 19 -43.03 17.58 -18.75
C THR A 19 -42.52 16.59 -17.68
N SER A 20 -43.10 16.60 -16.49
CA SER A 20 -42.95 15.51 -15.51
C SER A 20 -43.84 14.31 -15.88
N VAL A 21 -43.31 13.08 -15.83
CA VAL A 21 -44.11 11.85 -16.00
C VAL A 21 -44.09 11.04 -14.71
N THR A 22 -45.24 11.01 -14.03
CA THR A 22 -45.57 10.07 -12.96
C THR A 22 -46.02 8.73 -13.54
N VAL A 23 -45.64 7.62 -12.92
CA VAL A 23 -46.28 6.31 -13.13
C VAL A 23 -46.53 5.69 -11.75
N GLU A 24 -47.80 5.49 -11.41
CA GLU A 24 -48.20 4.77 -10.19
C GLU A 24 -48.21 3.25 -10.39
N SER A 25 -48.27 2.53 -9.27
CA SER A 25 -48.24 1.08 -9.16
C SER A 25 -49.52 0.38 -9.62
N ALA A 26 -49.39 -0.89 -10.00
CA ALA A 26 -50.46 -1.90 -9.92
C ALA A 26 -49.92 -3.16 -9.20
N ASP A 27 -50.79 -3.83 -8.43
CA ASP A 27 -50.42 -4.77 -7.36
C ASP A 27 -50.81 -6.23 -7.64
N LYS A 28 -50.11 -7.16 -6.95
CA LYS A 28 -50.47 -8.54 -6.50
C LYS A 28 -49.18 -9.34 -6.19
N GLY A 29 -49.05 -10.06 -5.08
CA GLY A 29 -49.92 -10.19 -3.90
C GLY A 29 -49.55 -11.42 -3.05
N ASN A 30 -49.91 -11.41 -1.76
CA ASN A 30 -49.66 -12.42 -0.69
C ASN A 30 -48.18 -12.63 -0.28
N GLY A 31 -47.86 -12.80 1.02
CA GLY A 31 -48.73 -12.66 2.20
C GLY A 31 -48.06 -13.07 3.52
N ASP A 32 -48.52 -12.45 4.61
CA ASP A 32 -48.59 -12.88 6.03
C ASP A 32 -47.40 -13.65 6.66
N ASN A 33 -46.85 -13.24 7.80
CA ASN A 33 -47.57 -12.94 9.05
C ASN A 33 -46.87 -11.89 9.95
N ALA A 34 -47.58 -11.43 10.98
CA ALA A 34 -47.22 -10.31 11.83
C ALA A 34 -46.82 -10.67 13.29
N GLU A 35 -46.26 -9.65 13.93
CA GLU A 35 -46.10 -9.33 15.36
C GLU A 35 -46.73 -10.22 16.45
N LEU A 36 -46.06 -10.30 17.60
CA LEU A 36 -46.70 -9.93 18.88
C LEU A 36 -45.67 -9.54 19.97
N LEU A 37 -45.99 -8.49 20.71
CA LEU A 37 -45.30 -8.02 21.91
C LEU A 37 -45.99 -8.57 23.17
N CYS A 38 -45.24 -8.84 24.25
CA CYS A 38 -45.68 -8.46 25.61
C CYS A 38 -44.56 -8.50 26.65
N ASN A 39 -44.74 -7.74 27.74
CA ASN A 39 -43.97 -7.83 28.98
C ASN A 39 -44.61 -8.83 29.95
N SER A 40 -43.83 -9.43 30.84
CA SER A 40 -44.18 -9.53 32.27
C SER A 40 -43.00 -9.96 33.14
N SER A 41 -43.06 -9.59 34.42
CA SER A 41 -42.08 -9.88 35.47
C SER A 41 -42.77 -10.51 36.69
N SER A 42 -42.17 -11.52 37.31
CA SER A 42 -42.52 -11.96 38.67
C SER A 42 -41.40 -12.79 39.32
N GLU A 43 -41.34 -12.79 40.65
CA GLU A 43 -40.25 -13.33 41.48
C GLU A 43 -40.59 -14.70 42.13
N CYS A 44 -39.64 -15.24 42.92
CA CYS A 44 -39.80 -16.31 43.92
C CYS A 44 -40.07 -17.75 43.43
N SER A 45 -39.66 -18.82 44.13
CA SER A 45 -38.84 -18.94 45.36
C SER A 45 -38.25 -20.37 45.55
N SER A 46 -37.13 -20.48 46.28
CA SER A 46 -36.54 -21.70 46.89
C SER A 46 -37.45 -22.32 47.99
N PRO A 47 -37.31 -23.58 48.47
CA PRO A 47 -36.08 -24.32 48.88
C PRO A 47 -36.04 -25.82 48.37
N THR A 48 -35.12 -26.74 48.71
CA THR A 48 -34.45 -27.08 50.00
C THR A 48 -33.13 -27.88 49.80
N LYS A 49 -32.26 -27.91 50.83
CA LYS A 49 -30.92 -28.53 50.87
C LYS A 49 -30.91 -30.05 51.12
N VAL A 50 -29.82 -30.72 50.71
CA VAL A 50 -29.06 -31.67 51.56
C VAL A 50 -27.55 -31.42 51.41
N GLU A 51 -26.87 -31.51 52.54
CA GLU A 51 -25.44 -31.36 52.89
C GLU A 51 -24.44 -32.08 51.95
N ALA A 52 -23.30 -31.46 51.57
CA ALA A 52 -22.01 -31.28 52.27
C ALA A 52 -21.04 -32.48 52.07
N ASP A 53 -19.73 -32.33 51.90
CA ASP A 53 -18.82 -31.15 51.93
C ASP A 53 -17.68 -31.37 50.86
N SER A 54 -16.53 -30.67 50.72
CA SER A 54 -15.80 -29.71 51.56
C SER A 54 -14.82 -28.81 50.79
N THR A 55 -14.20 -27.87 51.53
CA THR A 55 -12.88 -27.22 51.30
C THR A 55 -12.62 -26.32 50.08
N GLU A 56 -12.18 -25.10 50.44
CA GLU A 56 -11.25 -24.18 49.76
C GLU A 56 -11.74 -23.29 48.59
N ASN A 57 -11.33 -22.02 48.68
CA ASN A 57 -11.45 -21.02 47.62
C ASN A 57 -10.38 -21.29 46.56
N ASP A 58 -10.62 -20.86 45.31
CA ASP A 58 -9.73 -19.84 44.79
C ASP A 58 -10.43 -18.91 43.79
N SER A 59 -10.11 -17.62 43.88
CA SER A 59 -10.57 -16.61 42.93
C SER A 59 -9.60 -16.60 41.76
N ALA A 60 -10.05 -16.97 40.56
CA ALA A 60 -9.20 -17.03 39.38
C ALA A 60 -8.62 -15.64 38.99
N SER A 61 -7.42 -15.33 39.45
CA SER A 61 -6.64 -14.18 39.01
C SER A 61 -6.16 -14.38 37.59
N THR A 62 -6.25 -13.34 36.76
CA THR A 62 -5.61 -13.33 35.44
C THR A 62 -4.13 -12.97 35.62
N ASP A 63 -3.34 -13.95 36.07
CA ASP A 63 -1.90 -13.80 36.31
C ASP A 63 -1.14 -13.50 35.02
N THR A 64 -1.00 -12.21 34.71
CA THR A 64 -0.10 -11.76 33.64
C THR A 64 1.34 -11.86 34.11
N LEU A 65 2.15 -12.62 33.37
CA LEU A 65 3.59 -12.76 33.61
C LEU A 65 4.29 -11.39 33.79
N PRO A 66 5.24 -11.26 34.73
CA PRO A 66 6.06 -10.05 34.90
C PRO A 66 6.73 -9.59 33.60
N ASP A 67 6.89 -8.27 33.43
CA ASP A 67 7.44 -7.68 32.19
C ASP A 67 8.88 -8.13 31.86
N GLU A 68 9.66 -8.56 32.86
CA GLU A 68 10.99 -9.16 32.65
C GLU A 68 10.89 -10.59 32.08
N GLN A 69 9.88 -11.38 32.47
CA GLN A 69 9.64 -12.71 31.91
C GLN A 69 9.08 -12.60 30.48
N LEU A 70 8.14 -11.67 30.24
CA LEU A 70 7.60 -11.34 28.92
C LEU A 70 8.66 -10.88 27.89
N LYS A 71 9.84 -10.45 28.34
CA LYS A 71 10.96 -9.99 27.49
C LYS A 71 12.09 -11.01 27.36
N SER A 72 12.07 -12.10 28.15
CA SER A 72 13.14 -13.10 28.21
C SER A 72 12.72 -14.50 27.75
N ASP A 73 11.47 -14.92 27.97
CA ASP A 73 10.94 -16.16 27.39
C ASP A 73 10.45 -15.94 25.94
N PRO A 74 11.00 -16.64 24.93
CA PRO A 74 10.51 -16.59 23.57
C PRO A 74 9.07 -17.11 23.37
N PHE A 75 8.45 -17.75 24.36
CA PHE A 75 7.11 -18.32 24.24
C PHE A 75 6.02 -17.55 24.99
N ALA A 76 6.33 -16.61 25.89
CA ALA A 76 5.39 -15.77 26.65
C ALA A 76 4.50 -14.82 25.80
N TYR A 77 4.62 -14.88 24.46
CA TYR A 77 3.60 -14.32 23.57
C TYR A 77 2.38 -15.24 23.36
N LEU A 78 2.48 -16.50 23.80
CA LEU A 78 1.39 -17.47 23.79
C LEU A 78 0.36 -17.17 24.88
N ASP A 79 0.72 -16.66 26.04
CA ASP A 79 -0.25 -16.45 27.14
C ASP A 79 -1.14 -15.21 26.95
N ARG A 80 -1.00 -14.54 25.80
CA ARG A 80 -1.75 -13.33 25.43
C ARG A 80 -3.18 -13.64 24.96
N SER A 81 -4.02 -12.60 25.02
CA SER A 81 -5.45 -12.63 24.69
C SER A 81 -5.76 -13.23 23.31
N PHE A 82 -4.94 -12.96 22.29
CA PHE A 82 -5.02 -13.67 21.01
C PHE A 82 -3.65 -13.81 20.33
N THR A 83 -3.34 -15.02 19.87
CA THR A 83 -2.25 -15.26 18.90
C THR A 83 -2.57 -16.43 17.98
N SER A 84 -2.28 -16.26 16.69
CA SER A 84 -2.51 -17.27 15.64
C SER A 84 -1.60 -18.50 15.74
N GLU A 85 -0.70 -18.54 16.72
CA GLU A 85 0.23 -19.65 16.97
C GLU A 85 -0.34 -20.69 17.95
N LYS A 86 -1.23 -20.31 18.90
CA LYS A 86 -1.97 -21.26 19.77
C LYS A 86 -2.66 -22.34 18.94
N TYR A 87 -3.39 -21.90 17.92
CA TYR A 87 -4.26 -22.73 17.11
C TYR A 87 -3.68 -23.01 15.73
N LYS A 88 -2.37 -23.25 15.66
CA LYS A 88 -1.65 -23.58 14.43
C LYS A 88 -1.62 -25.10 14.20
N VAL A 89 -1.97 -25.52 12.98
CA VAL A 89 -1.90 -26.89 12.47
C VAL A 89 -0.81 -26.99 11.42
N GLU A 90 0.00 -28.05 11.46
CA GLU A 90 0.97 -28.40 10.42
C GLU A 90 0.35 -29.47 9.52
N ILE A 91 0.00 -29.06 8.29
CA ILE A 91 -0.52 -29.94 7.24
C ILE A 91 0.66 -30.53 6.47
N ARG A 92 0.78 -31.85 6.46
CA ARG A 92 1.82 -32.64 5.81
C ARG A 92 1.25 -33.47 4.67
N GLY A 93 2.15 -34.08 3.88
CA GLY A 93 1.78 -34.91 2.74
C GLY A 93 1.45 -34.11 1.48
N LEU A 94 1.66 -32.79 1.44
CA LEU A 94 1.32 -31.96 0.29
C LEU A 94 2.09 -32.43 -0.96
N PRO A 95 1.46 -32.40 -2.16
CA PRO A 95 2.09 -32.78 -3.42
C PRO A 95 3.42 -32.06 -3.68
N ARG A 96 4.31 -32.69 -4.47
CA ARG A 96 5.58 -32.04 -4.90
C ARG A 96 5.34 -30.75 -5.68
N PHE A 97 4.18 -30.61 -6.33
CA PHE A 97 3.77 -29.43 -7.08
C PHE A 97 2.31 -29.06 -6.76
N TYR A 98 2.11 -27.92 -6.10
CA TYR A 98 0.80 -27.29 -5.90
C TYR A 98 0.92 -25.76 -5.94
N GLY A 99 -0.15 -25.09 -6.34
CA GLY A 99 -0.29 -23.64 -6.24
C GLY A 99 -0.74 -23.24 -4.84
N PHE A 100 -0.19 -22.15 -4.31
CA PHE A 100 -0.62 -21.59 -3.02
C PHE A 100 -2.12 -21.27 -2.99
N GLY A 101 -2.65 -20.73 -4.08
CA GLY A 101 -4.09 -20.48 -4.23
C GLY A 101 -4.92 -21.77 -4.19
N GLU A 102 -4.43 -22.88 -4.76
CA GLU A 102 -5.14 -24.18 -4.71
C GLU A 102 -5.22 -24.71 -3.29
N LEU A 103 -4.13 -24.61 -2.52
CA LEU A 103 -4.11 -25.02 -1.10
C LEU A 103 -5.03 -24.14 -0.25
N LYS A 104 -5.05 -22.82 -0.49
CA LYS A 104 -5.98 -21.93 0.21
C LYS A 104 -7.43 -22.29 -0.11
N LYS A 105 -7.75 -22.55 -1.39
CA LYS A 105 -9.09 -22.99 -1.81
C LYS A 105 -9.48 -24.35 -1.22
N LEU A 106 -8.56 -25.30 -1.12
CA LEU A 106 -8.82 -26.58 -0.45
C LEU A 106 -9.27 -26.36 1.00
N VAL A 107 -8.49 -25.62 1.79
CA VAL A 107 -8.79 -25.41 3.22
C VAL A 107 -10.03 -24.53 3.42
N THR A 108 -10.14 -23.42 2.68
CA THR A 108 -11.19 -22.40 2.89
C THR A 108 -12.49 -22.73 2.17
N ASP A 109 -12.43 -23.10 0.89
CA ASP A 109 -13.61 -23.20 0.01
C ASP A 109 -14.15 -24.64 -0.01
N THR A 110 -13.26 -25.64 -0.09
CA THR A 110 -13.63 -27.07 -0.23
C THR A 110 -13.91 -27.74 1.12
N LEU A 111 -12.99 -27.58 2.08
CA LEU A 111 -13.12 -28.14 3.43
C LEU A 111 -13.91 -27.23 4.39
N LYS A 112 -14.22 -25.99 3.97
CA LYS A 112 -14.99 -25.01 4.77
C LYS A 112 -14.40 -24.79 6.18
N LEU A 113 -13.07 -24.78 6.28
CA LEU A 113 -12.35 -24.50 7.52
C LEU A 113 -12.06 -23.01 7.64
N SER A 114 -12.43 -22.41 8.77
CA SER A 114 -12.32 -20.99 9.12
C SER A 114 -10.87 -20.48 9.34
N CYS A 115 -9.92 -20.96 8.54
CA CYS A 115 -8.51 -20.62 8.67
C CYS A 115 -8.28 -19.10 8.53
N THR A 116 -7.69 -18.50 9.56
CA THR A 116 -7.27 -17.08 9.55
C THR A 116 -6.11 -16.87 8.57
N LYS A 117 -5.26 -17.90 8.41
CA LYS A 117 -4.04 -17.84 7.61
C LYS A 117 -3.65 -19.25 7.18
N VAL A 118 -3.32 -19.44 5.91
CA VAL A 118 -2.62 -20.64 5.41
C VAL A 118 -1.32 -20.16 4.77
N LYS A 119 -0.18 -20.80 5.07
CA LYS A 119 1.12 -20.47 4.47
C LYS A 119 2.10 -21.65 4.47
N PRO A 120 2.64 -22.09 3.31
CA PRO A 120 3.80 -22.96 3.27
C PRO A 120 5.07 -22.19 3.67
N PRO A 121 6.01 -22.79 4.44
CA PRO A 121 7.19 -22.08 4.93
C PRO A 121 8.16 -21.70 3.81
N ARG A 122 8.26 -22.51 2.75
CA ARG A 122 8.92 -22.18 1.47
C ARG A 122 8.09 -22.71 0.30
N ARG A 123 8.28 -22.13 -0.90
CA ARG A 123 7.61 -22.57 -2.13
C ARG A 123 8.05 -24.00 -2.47
N GLY A 124 7.11 -24.93 -2.63
CA GLY A 124 7.40 -26.34 -2.91
C GLY A 124 7.67 -27.22 -1.68
N CYS A 125 7.47 -26.73 -0.45
CA CYS A 125 7.49 -27.60 0.73
C CYS A 125 6.32 -28.59 0.71
N SER A 126 6.58 -29.85 1.07
CA SER A 126 5.60 -30.93 1.26
C SER A 126 4.72 -30.77 2.52
N TYR A 127 4.81 -29.62 3.18
CA TYR A 127 4.01 -29.25 4.34
C TYR A 127 3.74 -27.74 4.36
N ALA A 128 2.69 -27.34 5.06
CA ALA A 128 2.28 -25.95 5.27
C ALA A 128 1.61 -25.77 6.63
N TYR A 129 1.53 -24.52 7.10
CA TYR A 129 0.80 -24.19 8.32
C TYR A 129 -0.58 -23.59 8.00
N ALA A 130 -1.59 -23.97 8.77
CA ALA A 130 -2.88 -23.31 8.85
C ALA A 130 -3.09 -22.81 10.28
N CYS A 131 -3.52 -21.55 10.44
CA CYS A 131 -3.82 -20.95 11.74
C CYS A 131 -5.33 -20.74 11.88
N PHE A 132 -5.86 -21.13 13.03
CA PHE A 132 -7.26 -20.98 13.44
C PHE A 132 -7.38 -19.95 14.57
N ARG A 133 -8.61 -19.66 15.01
CA ARG A 133 -8.88 -18.73 16.12
C ARG A 133 -9.20 -19.40 17.44
N SER A 134 -9.67 -20.64 17.42
CA SER A 134 -10.08 -21.37 18.62
C SER A 134 -9.66 -22.83 18.58
N GLU A 135 -9.86 -23.53 19.70
CA GLU A 135 -9.51 -24.94 19.84
C GLU A 135 -10.49 -25.86 19.07
N GLU A 136 -11.75 -25.46 18.96
CA GLU A 136 -12.79 -26.18 18.21
C GLU A 136 -12.51 -26.12 16.71
N GLU A 137 -12.11 -24.95 16.20
CA GLU A 137 -11.65 -24.79 14.81
C GLU A 137 -10.39 -25.62 14.54
N ARG A 138 -9.45 -25.65 15.48
CA ARG A 138 -8.22 -26.46 15.39
C ARG A 138 -8.54 -27.96 15.34
N THR A 139 -9.40 -28.43 16.24
CA THR A 139 -9.81 -29.82 16.34
C THR A 139 -10.52 -30.29 15.07
N LYS A 140 -11.54 -29.53 14.63
CA LYS A 140 -12.24 -29.79 13.35
C LYS A 140 -11.28 -29.81 12.15
N ALA A 141 -10.28 -28.93 12.13
CA ALA A 141 -9.27 -28.95 11.07
C ALA A 141 -8.38 -30.19 11.13
N LEU A 142 -7.98 -30.67 12.32
CA LEU A 142 -7.21 -31.90 12.48
C LEU A 142 -7.99 -33.13 12.01
N GLU A 143 -9.28 -33.22 12.34
CA GLU A 143 -10.18 -34.28 11.89
C GLU A 143 -10.35 -34.26 10.35
N MET A 144 -10.70 -33.11 9.77
CA MET A 144 -10.99 -32.99 8.33
C MET A 144 -9.76 -33.10 7.42
N LEU A 145 -8.54 -32.90 7.93
CA LEU A 145 -7.30 -32.96 7.15
C LEU A 145 -6.53 -34.28 7.30
N ASN A 146 -6.73 -35.05 8.37
CA ASN A 146 -6.09 -36.35 8.52
C ASN A 146 -6.76 -37.40 7.62
N GLY A 147 -5.97 -38.07 6.77
CA GLY A 147 -6.48 -39.06 5.84
C GLY A 147 -7.10 -38.47 4.56
N TYR A 148 -7.25 -37.15 4.46
CA TYR A 148 -7.84 -36.51 3.28
C TYR A 148 -6.93 -36.69 2.05
N VAL A 149 -7.46 -37.26 0.96
CA VAL A 149 -6.67 -37.52 -0.26
C VAL A 149 -6.76 -36.33 -1.22
N TRP A 150 -5.65 -35.60 -1.38
CA TRP A 150 -5.53 -34.48 -2.31
C TRP A 150 -4.48 -34.72 -3.39
N LYS A 151 -4.88 -34.64 -4.67
CA LYS A 151 -3.99 -34.84 -5.85
C LYS A 151 -3.15 -36.13 -5.78
N LYS A 152 -3.78 -37.24 -5.37
CA LYS A 152 -3.18 -38.58 -5.13
C LYS A 152 -2.25 -38.70 -3.92
N ASN A 153 -2.08 -37.65 -3.10
CA ASN A 153 -1.39 -37.73 -1.82
C ASN A 153 -2.40 -37.77 -0.67
N THR A 154 -2.19 -38.64 0.31
CA THR A 154 -2.91 -38.58 1.59
C THR A 154 -2.29 -37.49 2.46
N LEU A 155 -3.12 -36.56 2.94
CA LEU A 155 -2.71 -35.52 3.87
C LEU A 155 -2.72 -36.05 5.31
N SER A 156 -1.88 -35.45 6.15
CA SER A 156 -1.93 -35.61 7.60
C SER A 156 -1.78 -34.26 8.28
N ALA A 157 -2.39 -34.11 9.45
CA ALA A 157 -2.46 -32.85 10.17
C ALA A 157 -2.16 -33.07 11.65
N ARG A 158 -1.30 -32.23 12.21
CA ARG A 158 -0.93 -32.27 13.64
C ARG A 158 -0.94 -30.87 14.24
N PRO A 159 -1.18 -30.72 15.56
CA PRO A 159 -0.86 -29.48 16.26
C PRO A 159 0.58 -29.10 15.95
N ALA A 160 0.77 -27.87 15.47
CA ALA A 160 2.10 -27.37 15.19
C ALA A 160 2.67 -26.77 16.47
N GLN A 161 3.93 -27.09 16.78
CA GLN A 161 4.65 -26.36 17.82
C GLN A 161 4.67 -24.86 17.48
N ALA A 162 4.41 -24.03 18.49
CA ALA A 162 4.58 -22.60 18.40
C ALA A 162 6.01 -22.26 17.93
N ALA A 163 6.16 -21.24 17.09
CA ALA A 163 7.49 -20.67 16.88
C ALA A 163 7.93 -19.91 18.14
N PRO A 164 9.21 -19.90 18.52
CA PRO A 164 9.70 -18.90 19.47
C PRO A 164 9.60 -17.51 18.82
N ASP A 165 9.31 -16.48 19.63
CA ASP A 165 9.27 -15.09 19.18
C ASP A 165 10.62 -14.71 18.51
N PRO A 166 10.60 -14.13 17.29
CA PRO A 166 11.81 -13.89 16.53
C PRO A 166 12.67 -12.74 17.08
N PHE A 167 12.09 -11.80 17.83
CA PHE A 167 12.83 -10.73 18.50
C PHE A 167 13.59 -11.32 19.70
N ILE A 168 12.88 -11.99 20.61
CA ILE A 168 13.46 -12.56 21.84
C ILE A 168 14.47 -13.65 21.49
N ALA A 169 14.14 -14.56 20.56
CA ALA A 169 15.04 -15.63 20.14
C ALA A 169 16.29 -15.15 19.37
N LYS A 170 16.24 -14.00 18.67
CA LYS A 170 17.43 -13.40 18.05
C LYS A 170 18.27 -12.66 19.10
N ARG A 171 17.63 -11.97 20.05
CA ARG A 171 18.29 -11.30 21.17
C ARG A 171 19.05 -12.27 22.08
N ALA A 172 18.41 -13.35 22.54
CA ALA A 172 19.07 -14.38 23.37
C ALA A 172 20.32 -14.95 22.67
N ARG A 173 20.24 -15.22 21.36
CA ARG A 173 21.39 -15.68 20.56
C ARG A 173 22.53 -14.66 20.46
N MET A 174 22.23 -13.36 20.47
CA MET A 174 23.24 -12.31 20.49
C MET A 174 23.92 -12.23 21.86
N GLU A 175 23.15 -12.28 22.94
CA GLU A 175 23.66 -12.26 24.32
C GLU A 175 24.49 -13.52 24.65
N ASP A 176 24.13 -14.69 24.10
CA ASP A 176 24.95 -15.91 24.18
C ASP A 176 26.23 -15.83 23.32
N HIS A 177 26.19 -15.10 22.19
CA HIS A 177 27.36 -14.94 21.32
C HIS A 177 28.47 -14.10 21.96
N ASP A 178 28.12 -13.01 22.66
CA ASP A 178 29.09 -12.20 23.41
C ASP A 178 29.64 -12.95 24.64
N LYS A 179 28.82 -13.77 25.33
CA LYS A 179 29.28 -14.66 26.42
C LYS A 179 30.20 -15.80 25.91
N GLY A 180 29.99 -16.27 24.68
CA GLY A 180 30.59 -17.49 24.16
C GLY A 180 32.00 -17.38 23.58
N GLY A 181 32.61 -16.19 23.54
CA GLY A 181 34.01 -15.97 23.13
C GLY A 181 34.37 -16.33 21.67
N LYS A 182 33.42 -16.81 20.87
CA LYS A 182 33.64 -17.20 19.47
C LYS A 182 33.78 -15.94 18.61
N ARG A 183 34.87 -15.86 17.82
CA ARG A 183 35.17 -14.79 16.86
C ARG A 183 33.89 -14.22 16.23
N LYS A 184 33.56 -12.96 16.56
CA LYS A 184 32.52 -12.21 15.83
C LYS A 184 32.85 -12.28 14.34
N LYS A 185 31.86 -12.67 13.54
CA LYS A 185 31.94 -12.50 12.09
C LYS A 185 31.84 -11.00 11.85
N PHE A 186 32.94 -10.36 11.45
CA PHE A 186 33.03 -8.90 11.31
C PHE A 186 31.80 -8.39 10.53
N ASN A 187 30.96 -7.65 11.23
CA ASN A 187 29.73 -7.10 10.71
C ASN A 187 29.94 -5.59 10.66
N GLU A 188 30.14 -5.04 9.46
CA GLU A 188 30.55 -3.64 9.26
C GLU A 188 29.60 -2.64 9.93
N ASP A 189 28.33 -3.03 10.09
CA ASP A 189 27.29 -2.28 10.79
C ASP A 189 27.52 -2.13 12.31
N GLU A 190 28.31 -2.99 12.97
CA GLU A 190 28.59 -2.86 14.42
C GLU A 190 29.42 -1.61 14.73
N ASN A 191 30.29 -1.15 13.82
CA ASN A 191 31.10 0.06 14.00
C ASN A 191 30.37 1.37 13.63
N LEU A 192 29.21 1.29 12.96
CA LEU A 192 28.42 2.46 12.58
C LEU A 192 27.62 3.01 13.76
N THR A 193 27.51 4.34 13.85
CA THR A 193 26.61 5.03 14.79
C THR A 193 25.14 4.72 14.51
N GLN A 194 24.26 5.01 15.48
CA GLN A 194 22.81 4.93 15.30
C GLN A 194 22.32 5.70 14.05
N GLU A 195 22.84 6.90 13.84
CA GLU A 195 22.49 7.76 12.71
C GLU A 195 22.95 7.16 11.38
N GLU A 196 24.18 6.65 11.29
CA GLU A 196 24.70 6.01 10.07
C GLU A 196 23.94 4.71 9.73
N ARG A 197 23.55 3.91 10.72
CA ARG A 197 22.67 2.73 10.51
C ARG A 197 21.30 3.15 9.98
N LEU A 198 20.74 4.25 10.48
CA LEU A 198 19.47 4.80 10.00
C LEU A 198 19.59 5.36 8.58
N LYS A 199 20.67 6.09 8.26
CA LYS A 199 20.98 6.55 6.90
C LYS A 199 21.17 5.37 5.95
N LYS A 200 21.97 4.35 6.30
CA LYS A 200 22.22 3.16 5.47
C LYS A 200 20.96 2.35 5.14
N SER A 201 19.94 2.40 6.01
CA SER A 201 18.65 1.71 5.80
C SER A 201 17.60 2.55 5.08
N THR A 202 17.51 3.86 5.35
CA THR A 202 16.47 4.75 4.80
C THR A 202 16.92 5.55 3.57
N ALA A 203 18.17 6.00 3.56
CA ALA A 203 18.79 6.85 2.55
C ALA A 203 20.20 6.33 2.17
N PRO A 204 20.33 5.10 1.66
CA PRO A 204 21.61 4.41 1.45
C PRO A 204 22.65 5.09 0.54
N TYR A 205 22.29 6.17 -0.17
CA TYR A 205 23.17 6.96 -1.02
C TYR A 205 23.43 8.39 -0.48
N TRP A 206 23.07 8.68 0.77
CA TRP A 206 23.21 9.99 1.43
C TRP A 206 24.59 10.66 1.33
N ASN A 207 25.66 9.85 1.21
CA ASN A 207 27.06 10.26 1.13
C ASN A 207 27.65 10.15 -0.28
N ILE A 208 26.81 9.92 -1.30
CA ILE A 208 27.22 9.79 -2.71
C ILE A 208 26.78 11.04 -3.48
N PRO A 209 27.67 11.70 -4.25
CA PRO A 209 27.31 12.84 -5.10
C PRO A 209 26.12 12.53 -6.02
N TYR A 210 25.18 13.48 -6.18
CA TYR A 210 23.91 13.20 -6.88
C TYR A 210 24.06 12.60 -8.29
N PRO A 211 24.99 13.07 -9.17
CA PRO A 211 25.23 12.44 -10.47
C PRO A 211 25.70 10.98 -10.39
N GLU A 212 26.43 10.61 -9.33
CA GLU A 212 26.85 9.22 -9.11
C GLU A 212 25.67 8.35 -8.64
N GLN A 213 24.76 8.90 -7.80
CA GLN A 213 23.50 8.22 -7.47
C GLN A 213 22.67 7.92 -8.72
N GLN A 214 22.61 8.88 -9.64
CA GLN A 214 21.92 8.77 -10.92
C GLN A 214 22.55 7.71 -11.83
N ASN A 215 23.88 7.67 -11.92
CA ASN A 215 24.60 6.62 -12.66
C ASN A 215 24.35 5.22 -12.07
N LEU A 216 24.37 5.08 -10.74
CA LEU A 216 24.05 3.82 -10.06
C LEU A 216 22.61 3.34 -10.36
N LYS A 217 21.64 4.26 -10.37
CA LYS A 217 20.24 3.98 -10.74
C LYS A 217 20.11 3.57 -12.21
N ARG A 218 20.77 4.30 -13.13
CA ARG A 218 20.81 3.98 -14.57
C ARG A 218 21.34 2.58 -14.81
N GLU A 219 22.43 2.21 -14.16
CA GLU A 219 23.02 0.88 -14.28
C GLU A 219 22.13 -0.24 -13.73
N ASP A 220 21.38 -0.01 -12.65
CA ASP A 220 20.41 -0.99 -12.17
C ASP A 220 19.17 -1.14 -13.09
N MET A 221 18.78 -0.07 -13.80
CA MET A 221 17.77 -0.16 -14.87
C MET A 221 18.31 -0.84 -16.14
N ARG A 222 19.57 -0.60 -16.51
CA ARG A 222 20.25 -1.30 -17.62
C ARG A 222 20.27 -2.81 -17.39
N LYS A 223 20.63 -3.26 -16.18
CA LYS A 223 20.60 -4.68 -15.77
C LYS A 223 19.17 -5.27 -15.82
N LEU A 224 18.17 -4.52 -15.35
CA LEU A 224 16.76 -4.93 -15.44
C LEU A 224 16.32 -5.14 -16.89
N LEU A 225 16.62 -4.20 -17.78
CA LEU A 225 16.22 -4.27 -19.18
C LEU A 225 16.92 -5.41 -19.93
N LEU A 226 18.17 -5.72 -19.60
CA LEU A 226 18.85 -6.93 -20.08
C LEU A 226 18.09 -8.20 -19.67
N GLN A 227 17.74 -8.35 -18.38
CA GLN A 227 16.93 -9.47 -17.88
C GLN A 227 15.55 -9.52 -18.56
N PHE A 228 14.90 -8.38 -18.75
CA PHE A 228 13.60 -8.29 -19.40
C PHE A 228 13.64 -8.78 -20.85
N GLY A 229 14.59 -8.32 -21.67
CA GLY A 229 14.75 -8.84 -23.04
C GLY A 229 14.97 -10.35 -23.06
N ASP A 230 15.73 -10.87 -22.09
CA ASP A 230 16.00 -12.29 -21.94
C ASP A 230 14.78 -13.13 -21.52
N GLU A 231 13.95 -12.64 -20.60
CA GLU A 231 12.70 -13.31 -20.21
C GLU A 231 11.60 -13.15 -21.25
N LEU A 232 11.57 -12.03 -21.97
CA LEU A 232 10.70 -11.81 -23.12
C LEU A 232 10.99 -12.82 -24.24
N LEU A 233 12.26 -13.04 -24.60
CA LEU A 233 12.66 -14.04 -25.59
C LEU A 233 12.37 -15.49 -25.15
N LYS A 234 12.44 -15.77 -23.85
CA LYS A 234 12.05 -17.08 -23.28
C LYS A 234 10.53 -17.28 -23.31
N ALA A 235 9.74 -16.22 -23.15
CA ALA A 235 8.28 -16.24 -23.15
C ALA A 235 7.64 -16.12 -24.53
N ASN A 236 8.35 -15.53 -25.50
CA ASN A 236 7.91 -15.35 -26.89
C ASN A 236 9.11 -15.51 -27.85
N ARG A 237 9.17 -16.65 -28.55
CA ARG A 237 10.25 -16.96 -29.51
C ARG A 237 10.10 -16.22 -30.83
N ASP A 238 8.86 -15.87 -31.20
CA ASP A 238 8.51 -15.17 -32.44
C ASP A 238 9.08 -13.74 -32.50
N LEU A 239 9.51 -13.19 -31.36
CA LEU A 239 10.22 -11.92 -31.25
C LEU A 239 11.73 -12.03 -31.48
N GLY A 240 12.27 -13.21 -31.83
CA GLY A 240 13.72 -13.44 -31.96
C GLY A 240 14.45 -12.44 -32.85
N GLU A 241 14.02 -12.28 -34.10
CA GLU A 241 14.62 -11.34 -35.06
C GLU A 241 14.44 -9.87 -34.64
N TRP A 242 13.22 -9.51 -34.18
CA TRP A 242 12.91 -8.16 -33.73
C TRP A 242 13.80 -7.76 -32.53
N LEU A 243 13.95 -8.66 -31.56
CA LEU A 243 14.79 -8.43 -30.40
C LEU A 243 16.28 -8.43 -30.77
N GLN A 244 16.72 -9.27 -31.72
CA GLN A 244 18.10 -9.22 -32.22
C GLN A 244 18.40 -7.86 -32.88
N LYS A 245 17.46 -7.30 -33.67
CA LYS A 245 17.57 -5.96 -34.22
C LYS A 245 17.66 -4.91 -33.10
N GLN A 246 16.71 -4.90 -32.16
CA GLN A 246 16.73 -3.94 -31.04
C GLN A 246 18.00 -4.04 -30.19
N ARG A 247 18.54 -5.25 -29.99
CA ARG A 247 19.80 -5.46 -29.26
C ARG A 247 21.02 -4.94 -30.00
N ALA A 248 21.02 -4.93 -31.33
CA ALA A 248 22.07 -4.32 -32.14
C ALA A 248 21.98 -2.78 -32.14
N GLU A 249 20.77 -2.22 -32.08
CA GLU A 249 20.51 -0.77 -32.09
C GLU A 249 20.66 -0.11 -30.70
N ASN A 250 20.53 -0.87 -29.61
CA ASN A 250 20.44 -0.33 -28.24
C ASN A 250 21.41 -1.00 -27.23
N ASP A 251 22.67 -1.23 -27.61
CA ASP A 251 23.72 -1.78 -26.72
C ASP A 251 23.30 -3.06 -25.95
N GLY A 252 22.62 -4.00 -26.62
CA GLY A 252 22.13 -5.26 -26.03
C GLY A 252 20.79 -5.18 -25.30
N LEU A 253 20.16 -4.01 -25.23
CA LEU A 253 18.85 -3.80 -24.60
C LEU A 253 17.67 -4.16 -25.55
N PRO A 254 16.48 -4.47 -25.00
CA PRO A 254 15.26 -4.69 -25.80
C PRO A 254 14.64 -3.40 -26.38
N CYS A 255 15.10 -2.23 -25.93
CA CYS A 255 14.65 -0.89 -26.34
C CYS A 255 15.68 0.15 -25.83
N PRO A 256 15.68 1.39 -26.34
CA PRO A 256 16.54 2.47 -25.82
C PRO A 256 16.22 2.81 -24.36
N LEU A 257 17.28 2.89 -23.54
CA LEU A 257 17.25 3.41 -22.17
C LEU A 257 17.70 4.88 -22.18
N LEU A 258 16.74 5.79 -22.09
CA LEU A 258 17.00 7.23 -22.10
C LEU A 258 17.68 7.70 -20.79
N ASP A 259 18.13 8.95 -20.79
CA ASP A 259 18.75 9.56 -19.60
C ASP A 259 17.75 9.68 -18.45
N ILE A 260 18.27 9.59 -17.23
CA ILE A 260 17.46 9.66 -16.01
C ILE A 260 16.95 11.08 -15.76
N ARG A 261 15.64 11.24 -15.69
CA ARG A 261 15.01 12.52 -15.31
C ARG A 261 15.33 12.82 -13.84
N SER A 262 15.89 14.00 -13.59
CA SER A 262 16.40 14.44 -12.27
C SER A 262 15.30 14.99 -11.38
N SER A 263 15.43 14.82 -10.05
CA SER A 263 14.67 15.64 -9.09
C SER A 263 15.31 17.02 -9.00
N SER A 264 14.53 18.11 -9.11
CA SER A 264 15.05 19.46 -8.84
C SER A 264 15.22 19.74 -7.34
N ILE A 265 14.53 18.99 -6.47
CA ILE A 265 14.69 19.03 -5.01
C ILE A 265 15.31 17.71 -4.55
N ILE A 266 16.56 17.75 -4.08
CA ILE A 266 17.36 16.58 -3.67
C ILE A 266 17.31 16.34 -2.16
N ASN A 267 17.17 17.39 -1.36
CA ASN A 267 17.09 17.35 0.10
C ASN A 267 15.72 17.83 0.57
N GLY A 268 15.21 17.26 1.67
CA GLY A 268 13.90 17.63 2.23
C GLY A 268 12.68 17.35 1.32
N TYR A 269 12.87 16.63 0.20
CA TYR A 269 11.87 16.54 -0.87
C TYR A 269 10.55 15.88 -0.46
N ARG A 270 10.51 15.10 0.62
CA ARG A 270 9.30 14.34 0.98
C ARG A 270 8.13 15.22 1.39
N ASN A 271 7.05 15.15 0.61
CA ASN A 271 5.75 15.72 0.98
C ASN A 271 4.92 14.78 1.91
N LYS A 272 5.36 13.53 2.13
CA LYS A 272 4.78 12.59 3.10
C LYS A 272 5.86 11.76 3.81
N CYS A 273 5.75 11.67 5.13
CA CYS A 273 6.48 10.73 5.99
C CYS A 273 5.54 9.95 6.93
N GLU A 274 5.94 8.74 7.29
CA GLU A 274 5.32 7.92 8.33
C GLU A 274 6.41 7.60 9.36
N PHE A 275 6.27 8.12 10.58
CA PHE A 275 7.23 7.99 11.67
C PHE A 275 6.71 7.01 12.71
N SER A 276 7.56 6.09 13.15
CA SER A 276 7.29 5.23 14.30
C SER A 276 7.54 5.99 15.61
N ILE A 277 6.78 5.67 16.64
CA ILE A 277 6.95 6.20 18.00
C ILE A 277 7.48 5.05 18.87
N GLY A 278 8.50 5.30 19.67
CA GLY A 278 9.13 4.27 20.50
C GLY A 278 10.19 4.84 21.44
N LEU A 279 11.06 3.96 21.93
CA LEU A 279 12.22 4.34 22.73
C LEU A 279 13.50 4.33 21.90
N ASN A 280 14.38 5.30 22.14
CA ASN A 280 15.73 5.30 21.60
C ASN A 280 16.60 4.26 22.34
N PRO A 281 17.31 3.35 21.64
CA PRO A 281 18.09 2.33 22.32
C PRO A 281 19.33 2.86 23.04
N GLU A 282 19.84 4.04 22.68
CA GLU A 282 21.00 4.67 23.32
C GLU A 282 20.57 5.59 24.47
N THR A 283 19.67 6.55 24.22
CA THR A 283 19.27 7.56 25.23
C THR A 283 18.16 7.11 26.17
N LYS A 284 17.45 6.01 25.85
CA LYS A 284 16.26 5.48 26.54
C LYS A 284 15.03 6.42 26.59
N LYS A 285 15.11 7.61 26.01
CA LYS A 285 13.99 8.56 25.91
C LYS A 285 12.95 8.12 24.88
N VAL A 286 11.78 8.76 24.94
CA VAL A 286 10.80 8.75 23.85
C VAL A 286 11.46 9.33 22.59
N THR A 287 11.17 8.77 21.42
CA THR A 287 11.65 9.29 20.13
C THR A 287 10.61 9.02 19.04
N VAL A 288 10.43 10.01 18.17
CA VAL A 288 9.54 9.95 17.01
C VAL A 288 10.40 10.02 15.75
N GLY A 289 10.40 8.95 14.97
CA GLY A 289 11.31 8.86 13.82
C GLY A 289 11.24 7.53 13.08
N PHE A 290 12.38 6.95 12.73
CA PHE A 290 12.44 5.69 11.98
C PHE A 290 12.94 4.54 12.86
N ARG A 291 12.40 3.33 12.64
CA ARG A 291 12.88 2.12 13.33
C ARG A 291 14.24 1.69 12.77
N LEU A 292 15.15 1.34 13.67
CA LEU A 292 16.52 0.91 13.34
C LEU A 292 16.61 -0.49 12.71
N GLY A 293 15.51 -1.24 12.66
CA GLY A 293 15.43 -2.55 12.04
C GLY A 293 14.01 -3.12 12.07
N SER A 294 13.84 -4.34 11.57
CA SER A 294 12.58 -5.06 11.70
C SER A 294 12.45 -5.73 13.08
N TYR A 295 11.22 -6.02 13.50
CA TYR A 295 10.97 -6.80 14.73
C TYR A 295 11.63 -8.19 14.64
N ALA A 296 11.53 -8.84 13.47
CA ALA A 296 12.19 -10.12 13.19
C ALA A 296 13.73 -10.00 13.17
N ASP A 297 14.26 -8.79 13.09
CA ASP A 297 15.69 -8.50 13.22
C ASP A 297 16.14 -8.20 14.65
N GLY A 298 15.27 -8.36 15.66
CA GLY A 298 15.62 -8.08 17.05
C GLY A 298 15.64 -6.58 17.36
N SER A 299 14.93 -5.76 16.59
CA SER A 299 14.85 -4.31 16.80
C SER A 299 13.41 -3.80 16.92
N VAL A 300 13.17 -3.08 18.02
CA VAL A 300 12.01 -2.21 18.25
C VAL A 300 12.41 -0.75 18.47
N GLY A 301 13.71 -0.46 18.47
CA GLY A 301 14.25 0.87 18.75
C GLY A 301 13.97 1.87 17.63
N VAL A 302 13.60 3.09 18.02
CA VAL A 302 13.36 4.22 17.11
C VAL A 302 14.51 5.22 17.24
N ALA A 303 15.02 5.68 16.10
CA ALA A 303 16.09 6.68 16.01
C ALA A 303 15.55 8.01 15.47
N PRO A 304 16.16 9.15 15.86
CA PRO A 304 15.66 10.48 15.55
C PRO A 304 15.97 10.89 14.10
N LEU A 305 15.41 12.01 13.66
CA LEU A 305 15.32 12.40 12.25
C LEU A 305 16.31 13.47 11.80
N ASP A 306 17.07 14.04 12.72
CA ASP A 306 17.87 15.26 12.57
C ASP A 306 18.78 15.19 11.32
N GLY A 307 19.58 14.13 11.22
CA GLY A 307 20.49 13.86 10.09
C GLY A 307 19.87 13.20 8.85
N MET A 308 18.54 13.08 8.75
CA MET A 308 17.89 12.48 7.57
C MET A 308 17.80 13.48 6.40
N PRO A 309 18.50 13.28 5.27
CA PRO A 309 18.58 14.28 4.19
C PRO A 309 17.29 14.37 3.36
N HIS A 310 16.46 13.32 3.39
CA HIS A 310 15.25 13.17 2.58
C HIS A 310 13.96 13.63 3.30
N VAL A 311 14.07 14.08 4.55
CA VAL A 311 12.96 14.53 5.40
C VAL A 311 13.08 16.06 5.59
N PRO A 312 12.07 16.88 5.23
CA PRO A 312 12.14 18.32 5.43
C PRO A 312 12.05 18.69 6.92
N ASP A 313 12.69 19.79 7.30
CA ASP A 313 12.89 20.13 8.72
C ASP A 313 11.57 20.39 9.47
N ARG A 314 10.53 20.94 8.82
CA ARG A 314 9.17 21.02 9.40
C ARG A 314 8.59 19.66 9.84
N MET A 315 8.93 18.56 9.17
CA MET A 315 8.50 17.23 9.62
C MET A 315 9.31 16.74 10.82
N LYS A 316 10.55 17.19 10.97
CA LYS A 316 11.38 16.94 12.17
C LYS A 316 10.87 17.77 13.35
N GLU A 317 10.48 19.03 13.13
CA GLU A 317 9.81 19.90 14.11
C GLU A 317 8.52 19.25 14.63
N VAL A 318 7.65 18.76 13.75
CA VAL A 318 6.42 18.02 14.14
C VAL A 318 6.76 16.76 14.95
N ALA A 319 7.82 16.03 14.58
CA ALA A 319 8.26 14.87 15.34
C ALA A 319 8.75 15.26 16.76
N LYS A 320 9.50 16.37 16.90
CA LYS A 320 9.94 16.90 18.20
C LYS A 320 8.79 17.43 19.06
N ALA A 321 7.84 18.16 18.46
CA ALA A 321 6.63 18.59 19.15
C ALA A 321 5.81 17.38 19.66
N MET A 322 5.79 16.28 18.90
CA MET A 322 5.14 15.03 19.33
C MET A 322 5.95 14.28 20.41
N GLU A 323 7.29 14.28 20.37
CA GLU A 323 8.13 13.75 21.47
C GLU A 323 7.78 14.43 22.79
N THR A 324 7.76 15.78 22.83
CA THR A 324 7.40 16.55 24.03
C THR A 324 5.97 16.28 24.48
N PHE A 325 5.00 16.24 23.56
CA PHE A 325 3.61 15.92 23.91
C PHE A 325 3.49 14.55 24.60
N ILE A 326 4.20 13.53 24.09
CA ILE A 326 4.15 12.19 24.65
C ILE A 326 4.73 12.18 26.07
N GLU A 327 5.90 12.81 26.28
CA GLU A 327 6.54 12.92 27.59
C GLU A 327 5.65 13.69 28.61
N GLU A 328 4.96 14.75 28.19
CA GLU A 328 4.03 15.52 29.05
C GLU A 328 2.69 14.80 29.29
N SER A 329 2.20 14.01 28.33
CA SER A 329 0.86 13.38 28.39
C SER A 329 0.75 12.20 29.37
N GLY A 330 1.88 11.57 29.73
CA GLY A 330 1.93 10.33 30.52
C GLY A 330 1.57 9.04 29.75
N TYR A 331 1.05 9.14 28.52
CA TYR A 331 0.73 7.98 27.69
C TYR A 331 1.98 7.46 26.98
N LEU A 332 2.63 6.43 27.52
CA LEU A 332 3.88 5.90 26.97
C LEU A 332 3.74 5.34 25.53
N PRO A 333 4.84 5.29 24.74
CA PRO A 333 4.88 4.58 23.47
C PRO A 333 4.47 3.10 23.58
N PHE A 334 3.91 2.56 22.51
CA PHE A 334 3.50 1.15 22.41
C PHE A 334 4.72 0.23 22.28
N ASP A 335 4.95 -0.64 23.26
CA ASP A 335 5.97 -1.68 23.21
C ASP A 335 5.47 -2.88 22.40
N HIS A 336 6.09 -3.13 21.25
CA HIS A 336 5.76 -4.28 20.39
C HIS A 336 6.08 -5.64 21.02
N VAL A 337 6.91 -5.71 22.07
CA VAL A 337 7.22 -6.96 22.78
C VAL A 337 6.14 -7.25 23.83
N THR A 338 5.83 -6.31 24.73
CA THR A 338 4.83 -6.52 25.81
C THR A 338 3.39 -6.20 25.42
N HIS A 339 3.15 -5.53 24.28
CA HIS A 339 1.87 -4.96 23.85
C HIS A 339 1.28 -3.89 24.79
N LYS A 340 2.07 -3.35 25.73
CA LYS A 340 1.67 -2.24 26.63
C LYS A 340 1.97 -0.87 25.98
N GLY A 341 1.39 0.21 26.53
CA GLY A 341 1.55 1.58 26.01
C GLY A 341 0.62 1.90 24.83
N TYR A 342 0.66 3.12 24.32
CA TYR A 342 -0.42 3.71 23.51
C TYR A 342 0.04 4.20 22.15
N TRP A 343 0.98 5.15 22.12
CA TRP A 343 1.39 5.83 20.88
C TRP A 343 2.25 4.93 19.99
N ARG A 344 1.90 4.81 18.71
CA ARG A 344 2.54 3.87 17.76
C ARG A 344 3.24 4.55 16.60
N GLN A 345 2.61 5.56 16.00
CA GLN A 345 3.11 6.23 14.80
C GLN A 345 2.45 7.60 14.63
N ILE A 346 3.11 8.49 13.90
CA ILE A 346 2.45 9.64 13.26
C ILE A 346 2.66 9.59 11.74
N THR A 347 1.68 10.07 10.99
CA THR A 347 1.83 10.38 9.56
C THR A 347 1.86 11.89 9.41
N VAL A 348 2.87 12.43 8.72
CA VAL A 348 2.96 13.86 8.43
C VAL A 348 2.94 14.04 6.91
N ARG A 349 2.07 14.92 6.40
CA ARG A 349 2.12 15.44 5.03
C ARG A 349 2.39 16.94 5.06
N LEU A 350 3.14 17.44 4.09
CA LEU A 350 3.46 18.85 3.91
C LEU A 350 3.46 19.15 2.40
N SER A 351 2.60 20.05 1.95
CA SER A 351 2.78 20.64 0.62
C SER A 351 3.91 21.66 0.67
N HIS A 352 4.89 21.51 -0.23
CA HIS A 352 5.95 22.51 -0.42
C HIS A 352 5.43 23.75 -1.16
N ALA A 353 4.36 23.61 -1.95
CA ALA A 353 3.79 24.69 -2.76
C ALA A 353 2.82 25.60 -1.97
N THR A 354 2.02 25.04 -1.06
CA THR A 354 1.03 25.80 -0.26
C THR A 354 1.48 26.03 1.18
N GLY A 355 2.38 25.19 1.71
CA GLY A 355 2.77 25.18 3.12
C GLY A 355 1.73 24.58 4.07
N GLU A 356 0.60 24.05 3.55
CA GLU A 356 -0.40 23.30 4.32
C GLU A 356 0.20 21.98 4.84
N LEU A 357 -0.13 21.63 6.09
CA LEU A 357 0.48 20.50 6.81
C LEU A 357 -0.59 19.65 7.50
N LEU A 358 -0.60 18.35 7.18
CA LEU A 358 -1.52 17.36 7.73
C LEU A 358 -0.81 16.42 8.70
N LEU A 359 -1.32 16.31 9.92
CA LEU A 359 -0.83 15.39 10.96
C LEU A 359 -1.90 14.35 11.28
N VAL A 360 -1.56 13.06 11.15
CA VAL A 360 -2.36 11.94 11.67
C VAL A 360 -1.64 11.31 12.86
N ALA A 361 -2.21 11.44 14.06
CA ALA A 361 -1.66 10.86 15.28
C ALA A 361 -2.25 9.45 15.54
N GLY A 362 -1.40 8.42 15.64
CA GLY A 362 -1.83 7.01 15.70
C GLY A 362 -1.51 6.32 17.03
N MET A 363 -2.56 5.83 17.71
CA MET A 363 -2.47 5.19 19.04
C MET A 363 -3.33 3.93 19.13
N HIS A 364 -2.85 2.91 19.86
CA HIS A 364 -3.65 1.78 20.32
C HIS A 364 -4.36 2.19 21.63
N PRO A 365 -5.70 2.17 21.72
CA PRO A 365 -6.42 2.72 22.88
C PRO A 365 -6.24 1.92 24.18
N GLN A 366 -5.78 0.66 24.09
CA GLN A 366 -5.73 -0.26 25.24
C GLN A 366 -7.10 -0.36 25.92
N ASN A 367 -7.18 -0.02 27.20
CA ASN A 367 -8.38 -0.09 28.02
C ASN A 367 -9.02 1.29 28.27
N LEU A 368 -8.58 2.35 27.56
CA LEU A 368 -9.13 3.69 27.74
C LEU A 368 -10.60 3.73 27.34
N ASN A 369 -11.42 4.35 28.19
CA ASN A 369 -12.81 4.63 27.89
C ASN A 369 -12.95 5.79 26.88
N GLU A 370 -14.17 6.05 26.43
CA GLU A 370 -14.40 7.04 25.36
C GLU A 370 -14.15 8.48 25.82
N ASP A 371 -14.40 8.81 27.09
CA ASP A 371 -14.14 10.13 27.67
C ASP A 371 -12.63 10.38 27.88
N GLU A 372 -11.89 9.41 28.42
CA GLU A 372 -10.41 9.48 28.51
C GLU A 372 -9.76 9.68 27.14
N LEU A 373 -10.27 8.98 26.12
CA LEU A 373 -9.80 9.09 24.75
C LEU A 373 -10.22 10.41 24.08
N LYS A 374 -11.37 10.98 24.47
CA LYS A 374 -11.82 12.32 24.06
C LYS A 374 -10.93 13.41 24.66
N ASP A 375 -10.74 13.40 25.97
CA ASP A 375 -9.81 14.27 26.71
C ASP A 375 -8.40 14.25 26.10
N LEU A 376 -7.90 13.07 25.73
CA LEU A 376 -6.58 12.92 25.12
C LEU A 376 -6.52 13.51 23.70
N LYS A 377 -7.59 13.39 22.90
CA LYS A 377 -7.68 14.09 21.59
C LYS A 377 -7.71 15.60 21.78
N GLU A 378 -8.48 16.12 22.73
CA GLU A 378 -8.56 17.56 23.00
C GLU A 378 -7.21 18.13 23.45
N LYS A 379 -6.44 17.36 24.24
CA LYS A 379 -5.04 17.68 24.59
C LYS A 379 -4.13 17.71 23.35
N VAL A 380 -4.24 16.74 22.43
CA VAL A 380 -3.49 16.73 21.15
C VAL A 380 -3.85 17.94 20.28
N VAL A 381 -5.14 18.28 20.16
CA VAL A 381 -5.58 19.49 19.44
C VAL A 381 -4.93 20.72 20.03
N LYS A 382 -5.10 20.94 21.34
CA LYS A 382 -4.57 22.12 22.02
C LYS A 382 -3.06 22.26 21.87
N HIS A 383 -2.31 21.16 21.93
CA HIS A 383 -0.85 21.18 21.77
C HIS A 383 -0.40 21.71 20.41
N PHE A 384 -1.10 21.34 19.34
CA PHE A 384 -0.77 21.72 17.96
C PHE A 384 -1.51 22.97 17.45
N SER A 385 -2.56 23.44 18.11
CA SER A 385 -3.27 24.69 17.78
C SER A 385 -2.78 25.90 18.58
N GLU A 386 -2.47 25.73 19.87
CA GLU A 386 -2.18 26.80 20.84
C GLU A 386 -0.90 26.58 21.66
N GLY A 387 -0.53 25.31 21.88
CA GLY A 387 0.60 24.90 22.71
C GLY A 387 1.96 24.94 22.00
N GLN A 388 2.92 24.19 22.54
CA GLN A 388 4.31 24.17 22.05
C GLN A 388 4.40 23.74 20.57
N GLY A 389 3.49 22.85 20.13
CA GLY A 389 3.38 22.38 18.74
C GLY A 389 2.75 23.37 17.76
N ALA A 390 2.16 24.50 18.22
CA ALA A 390 1.58 25.52 17.32
C ALA A 390 2.61 26.13 16.36
N SER A 391 3.89 26.14 16.78
CA SER A 391 5.06 26.50 15.95
C SER A 391 5.14 25.73 14.63
N CYS A 392 4.72 24.46 14.61
CA CYS A 392 4.74 23.59 13.44
C CYS A 392 3.72 23.96 12.35
N LYS A 393 2.71 24.80 12.68
CA LYS A 393 1.65 25.24 11.76
C LYS A 393 0.92 24.07 11.08
N VAL A 394 0.44 23.12 11.88
CA VAL A 394 -0.52 22.10 11.44
C VAL A 394 -1.77 22.82 10.91
N THR A 395 -2.23 22.49 9.70
CA THR A 395 -3.47 23.04 9.13
C THR A 395 -4.59 22.00 9.10
N SER A 396 -4.26 20.71 9.21
CA SER A 396 -5.19 19.58 9.26
C SER A 396 -4.73 18.56 10.30
N LEU A 397 -5.55 18.26 11.31
CA LEU A 397 -5.22 17.36 12.40
C LEU A 397 -6.22 16.22 12.49
N HIS A 398 -5.70 14.99 12.47
CA HIS A 398 -6.44 13.74 12.40
C HIS A 398 -5.92 12.74 13.44
N PHE A 399 -6.76 11.79 13.81
CA PHE A 399 -6.47 10.75 14.80
C PHE A 399 -6.78 9.35 14.29
N LEU A 400 -5.98 8.34 14.65
CA LEU A 400 -6.12 6.98 14.15
C LEU A 400 -6.08 5.95 15.29
N LYS A 401 -7.25 5.34 15.59
CA LYS A 401 -7.37 4.19 16.50
C LYS A 401 -6.71 2.96 15.86
N LEU A 402 -5.60 2.48 16.42
CA LEU A 402 -4.74 1.42 15.88
C LEU A 402 -4.84 0.11 16.66
N GLY A 403 -6.00 -0.55 16.62
CA GLY A 403 -6.25 -1.85 17.26
C GLY A 403 -5.56 -3.05 16.59
N LEU A 404 -5.85 -4.25 17.11
CA LEU A 404 -5.58 -5.52 16.42
C LEU A 404 -6.58 -5.70 15.26
N ARG A 405 -6.14 -6.28 14.13
CA ARG A 405 -7.00 -6.48 12.95
C ARG A 405 -8.01 -7.61 13.18
N GLU A 406 -9.26 -7.24 13.39
CA GLU A 406 -10.41 -8.13 13.33
C GLU A 406 -10.64 -8.67 11.91
N GLN A 407 -11.40 -9.76 11.78
CA GLN A 407 -11.66 -10.35 10.45
C GLN A 407 -12.84 -9.66 9.78
N GLY A 408 -12.61 -9.06 8.61
CA GLY A 408 -13.64 -8.33 7.87
C GLY A 408 -13.77 -6.86 8.24
N SER A 409 -13.02 -6.37 9.25
CA SER A 409 -12.93 -4.93 9.53
C SER A 409 -12.47 -4.16 8.29
N LYS A 410 -13.13 -3.04 7.98
CA LYS A 410 -12.59 -2.05 7.04
C LYS A 410 -11.21 -1.59 7.51
N GLN A 411 -10.37 -1.07 6.60
CA GLN A 411 -9.14 -0.39 7.01
C GLN A 411 -9.52 0.75 7.97
N PRO A 412 -8.83 0.92 9.12
CA PRO A 412 -9.16 1.97 10.06
C PRO A 412 -8.94 3.32 9.38
N THR A 413 -10.02 4.09 9.25
CA THR A 413 -10.02 5.47 8.76
C THR A 413 -9.60 6.41 9.88
N SER A 414 -8.95 7.51 9.54
CA SER A 414 -8.68 8.56 10.51
C SER A 414 -9.94 9.38 10.84
N GLU A 415 -10.01 9.81 12.08
CA GLU A 415 -11.01 10.72 12.64
C GLU A 415 -10.45 12.15 12.54
N HIS A 416 -11.16 13.08 11.88
CA HIS A 416 -10.75 14.48 11.86
C HIS A 416 -10.97 15.10 13.25
N LEU A 417 -9.96 15.78 13.79
CA LEU A 417 -10.04 16.47 15.08
C LEU A 417 -10.16 17.99 14.92
N TRP A 418 -9.35 18.60 14.05
CA TRP A 418 -9.22 20.06 13.99
C TRP A 418 -8.64 20.57 12.66
N GLY A 419 -8.97 21.82 12.32
CA GLY A 419 -8.50 22.49 11.11
C GLY A 419 -9.23 22.05 9.84
N GLN A 420 -8.53 22.00 8.72
CA GLN A 420 -9.02 21.45 7.45
C GLN A 420 -9.11 19.91 7.52
N THR A 421 -10.04 19.32 6.78
CA THR A 421 -10.19 17.83 6.67
C THR A 421 -9.24 17.19 5.64
N HIS A 422 -8.54 18.02 4.87
CA HIS A 422 -7.64 17.67 3.77
C HIS A 422 -6.57 18.77 3.65
N ILE A 423 -5.49 18.53 2.91
CA ILE A 423 -4.59 19.59 2.45
C ILE A 423 -4.50 19.61 0.92
N HIS A 424 -3.85 20.63 0.37
CA HIS A 424 -3.67 20.81 -1.06
C HIS A 424 -2.20 20.95 -1.45
N ASP A 425 -1.82 20.33 -2.56
CA ASP A 425 -0.52 20.53 -3.22
C ASP A 425 -0.73 20.90 -4.71
N ILE A 426 0.33 21.34 -5.38
CA ILE A 426 0.29 21.74 -6.79
C ILE A 426 1.16 20.80 -7.64
N LEU A 427 0.63 20.30 -8.76
CA LEU A 427 1.35 19.51 -9.75
C LEU A 427 1.03 20.04 -11.16
N LEU A 428 2.06 20.39 -11.92
CA LEU A 428 1.96 20.89 -13.31
C LEU A 428 0.97 22.05 -13.50
N GLY A 429 0.85 22.89 -12.47
CA GLY A 429 -0.05 24.05 -12.42
C GLY A 429 -1.47 23.76 -11.90
N LEU A 430 -1.83 22.50 -11.68
CA LEU A 430 -3.14 22.09 -11.15
C LEU A 430 -3.09 21.89 -9.63
N LYS A 431 -4.17 22.26 -8.93
CA LYS A 431 -4.30 22.15 -7.47
C LYS A 431 -5.06 20.87 -7.09
N PHE A 432 -4.43 20.01 -6.29
CA PHE A 432 -5.00 18.72 -5.88
C PHE A 432 -5.37 18.70 -4.40
N ARG A 433 -6.59 18.29 -4.05
CA ARG A 433 -7.00 17.88 -2.70
C ARG A 433 -6.36 16.53 -2.36
N ILE A 434 -5.86 16.42 -1.13
CA ILE A 434 -5.15 15.24 -0.62
C ILE A 434 -5.79 14.82 0.72
N SER A 435 -6.55 13.72 0.71
CA SER A 435 -7.06 13.07 1.92
C SER A 435 -5.92 12.47 2.79
N PRO A 436 -6.11 12.28 4.12
CA PRO A 436 -5.12 11.66 5.00
C PRO A 436 -4.65 10.28 4.52
N GLU A 437 -5.57 9.47 3.98
CA GLU A 437 -5.33 8.11 3.48
C GLU A 437 -4.95 8.05 2.00
N ALA A 438 -5.21 9.10 1.21
CA ALA A 438 -5.07 9.07 -0.26
C ALA A 438 -3.62 8.87 -0.72
N PHE A 439 -3.42 8.11 -1.79
CA PHE A 439 -2.11 8.06 -2.45
C PHE A 439 -1.82 9.40 -3.15
N PHE A 440 -0.59 9.87 -3.01
CA PHE A 440 -0.03 11.02 -3.70
C PHE A 440 1.48 10.78 -3.81
N GLN A 441 2.09 11.16 -4.94
CA GLN A 441 3.50 10.86 -5.19
C GLN A 441 4.39 11.66 -4.21
N VAL A 442 5.36 10.99 -3.57
CA VAL A 442 6.00 11.51 -2.34
C VAL A 442 7.02 12.64 -2.57
N ASN A 443 7.31 12.97 -3.82
CA ASN A 443 8.21 14.04 -4.24
C ASN A 443 7.53 14.83 -5.35
N THR A 444 6.90 15.96 -5.00
CA THR A 444 6.10 16.77 -5.94
C THR A 444 6.94 17.20 -7.15
N SER A 445 8.21 17.59 -6.95
CA SER A 445 9.07 18.08 -8.03
C SER A 445 9.44 17.01 -9.07
N ALA A 446 9.86 15.82 -8.63
CA ALA A 446 10.17 14.72 -9.53
C ALA A 446 8.92 14.05 -10.12
N CYS A 447 7.76 14.20 -9.46
CA CYS A 447 6.46 13.77 -10.00
C CYS A 447 6.10 14.56 -11.28
N GLU A 448 6.41 15.86 -11.34
CA GLU A 448 6.23 16.63 -12.57
C GLU A 448 7.10 16.11 -13.72
N GLU A 449 8.35 15.76 -13.46
CA GLU A 449 9.26 15.15 -14.45
C GLU A 449 8.80 13.75 -14.88
N LEU A 450 8.23 12.97 -13.97
CA LEU A 450 7.57 11.70 -14.29
C LEU A 450 6.39 11.91 -15.25
N TYR A 451 5.53 12.90 -14.97
CA TYR A 451 4.33 13.14 -15.78
C TYR A 451 4.67 13.77 -17.14
N LYS A 452 5.71 14.61 -17.21
CA LYS A 452 6.31 15.08 -18.48
C LYS A 452 6.82 13.90 -19.31
N ALA A 453 7.56 12.96 -18.71
CA ALA A 453 8.06 11.76 -19.39
C ALA A 453 6.93 10.82 -19.87
N ILE A 454 5.84 10.67 -19.11
CA ILE A 454 4.65 9.92 -19.55
C ILE A 454 4.01 10.60 -20.77
N ALA A 455 3.81 11.92 -20.72
CA ALA A 455 3.19 12.67 -21.83
C ALA A 455 4.04 12.59 -23.11
N GLU A 456 5.37 12.71 -22.98
CA GLU A 456 6.34 12.58 -24.07
C GLU A 456 6.21 11.24 -24.82
N VAL A 457 6.13 10.12 -24.11
CA VAL A 457 6.05 8.79 -24.74
C VAL A 457 4.64 8.38 -25.12
N ALA A 458 3.61 8.89 -24.44
CA ALA A 458 2.23 8.65 -24.82
C ALA A 458 1.89 9.34 -26.15
N SER A 459 2.35 10.59 -26.35
CA SER A 459 2.16 11.38 -27.57
C SER A 459 0.71 11.31 -28.07
N MET A 460 -0.22 11.77 -27.23
CA MET A 460 -1.67 11.70 -27.43
C MET A 460 -2.21 12.93 -28.17
N SER A 461 -3.46 12.85 -28.65
CA SER A 461 -4.17 13.91 -29.36
C SER A 461 -5.62 14.06 -28.87
N GLU A 462 -6.33 15.08 -29.37
CA GLU A 462 -7.76 15.27 -29.11
C GLU A 462 -8.66 14.11 -29.61
N ASP A 463 -8.13 13.20 -30.43
CA ASP A 463 -8.80 11.97 -30.90
C ASP A 463 -8.33 10.70 -30.15
N THR A 464 -7.55 10.87 -29.08
CA THR A 464 -7.16 9.81 -28.15
C THR A 464 -7.99 9.86 -26.86
N THR A 465 -8.56 8.72 -26.46
CA THR A 465 -9.02 8.49 -25.09
C THR A 465 -7.85 7.91 -24.27
N MET A 466 -7.48 8.58 -23.17
CA MET A 466 -6.53 8.06 -22.19
C MET A 466 -7.25 7.15 -21.20
N LEU A 467 -6.73 5.94 -20.96
CA LEU A 467 -7.11 5.10 -19.82
C LEU A 467 -6.08 5.31 -18.71
N ASP A 468 -6.49 5.80 -17.55
CA ASP A 468 -5.61 6.00 -16.39
C ASP A 468 -5.86 4.88 -15.36
N VAL A 469 -5.00 3.85 -15.35
CA VAL A 469 -5.24 2.61 -14.60
C VAL A 469 -4.44 2.62 -13.29
N CYS A 470 -5.16 2.52 -12.16
CA CYS A 470 -4.70 2.86 -10.81
C CYS A 470 -4.47 4.37 -10.63
N CYS A 471 -5.42 5.19 -11.11
CA CYS A 471 -5.29 6.65 -11.19
C CYS A 471 -5.23 7.39 -9.84
N GLY A 472 -5.48 6.72 -8.70
CA GLY A 472 -5.48 7.36 -7.38
C GLY A 472 -6.45 8.55 -7.32
N THR A 473 -5.95 9.72 -6.92
CA THR A 473 -6.71 10.99 -6.88
C THR A 473 -6.76 11.74 -8.22
N GLY A 474 -6.58 11.01 -9.33
CA GLY A 474 -6.65 11.49 -10.71
C GLY A 474 -5.41 12.25 -11.17
N THR A 475 -4.27 12.13 -10.49
CA THR A 475 -3.11 13.03 -10.68
C THR A 475 -2.49 12.95 -12.07
N ILE A 476 -2.30 11.75 -12.62
CA ILE A 476 -1.76 11.58 -13.98
C ILE A 476 -2.79 12.09 -14.99
N GLY A 477 -4.00 11.53 -14.98
CA GLY A 477 -5.09 11.86 -15.90
C GLY A 477 -5.42 13.35 -15.95
N LEU A 478 -5.52 14.04 -14.80
CA LEU A 478 -5.80 15.46 -14.76
C LEU A 478 -4.64 16.30 -15.30
N CYS A 479 -3.38 15.96 -14.99
CA CYS A 479 -2.23 16.68 -15.56
C CYS A 479 -2.10 16.49 -17.09
N LEU A 480 -2.51 15.31 -17.60
CA LEU A 480 -2.43 14.95 -19.02
C LEU A 480 -3.75 15.22 -19.79
N SER A 481 -4.81 15.67 -19.12
CA SER A 481 -6.14 15.95 -19.67
C SER A 481 -6.10 16.80 -20.94
N LYS A 482 -5.34 17.90 -20.92
CA LYS A 482 -5.10 18.82 -22.05
C LYS A 482 -4.33 18.23 -23.24
N HIS A 483 -3.80 17.02 -23.12
CA HIS A 483 -3.08 16.30 -24.17
C HIS A 483 -3.93 15.18 -24.80
N CYS A 484 -5.17 14.98 -24.37
CA CYS A 484 -6.04 13.94 -24.89
C CYS A 484 -7.49 14.43 -25.05
N GLY A 485 -8.27 13.70 -25.84
CA GLY A 485 -9.67 14.03 -26.06
C GLY A 485 -10.61 13.67 -24.91
N GLN A 486 -10.21 12.74 -24.05
CA GLN A 486 -11.00 12.20 -22.94
C GLN A 486 -10.08 11.39 -22.00
N VAL A 487 -10.30 11.45 -20.69
CA VAL A 487 -9.64 10.58 -19.70
C VAL A 487 -10.67 9.68 -19.02
N LEU A 488 -10.35 8.39 -18.89
CA LEU A 488 -11.15 7.40 -18.16
C LEU A 488 -10.28 6.73 -17.09
N GLY A 489 -10.42 7.19 -15.84
CA GLY A 489 -9.63 6.71 -14.69
C GLY A 489 -10.27 5.54 -13.96
N VAL A 490 -9.45 4.56 -13.54
CA VAL A 490 -9.86 3.36 -12.81
C VAL A 490 -9.06 3.27 -11.51
N GLU A 491 -9.74 3.31 -10.37
CA GLU A 491 -9.12 3.25 -9.04
C GLU A 491 -9.90 2.33 -8.08
N LEU A 492 -9.19 1.62 -7.21
CA LEU A 492 -9.77 0.69 -6.24
C LEU A 492 -10.41 1.41 -5.04
N ILE A 493 -9.84 2.54 -4.62
CA ILE A 493 -10.26 3.28 -3.43
C ILE A 493 -11.31 4.34 -3.79
N GLU A 494 -12.56 4.10 -3.40
CA GLU A 494 -13.71 4.99 -3.62
C GLU A 494 -13.46 6.44 -3.15
N GLN A 495 -12.77 6.64 -2.04
CA GLN A 495 -12.41 7.99 -1.55
C GLN A 495 -11.41 8.70 -2.47
N ALA A 496 -10.51 7.96 -3.13
CA ALA A 496 -9.57 8.54 -4.08
C ALA A 496 -10.27 8.91 -5.41
N VAL A 497 -11.31 8.17 -5.81
CA VAL A 497 -12.22 8.58 -6.90
C VAL A 497 -12.96 9.87 -6.54
N LYS A 498 -13.48 10.01 -5.32
CA LYS A 498 -14.12 11.24 -4.82
C LYS A 498 -13.16 12.42 -4.68
N ASP A 499 -11.87 12.17 -4.48
CA ASP A 499 -10.81 13.17 -4.61
C ASP A 499 -10.57 13.52 -6.09
N ALA A 500 -10.50 12.54 -7.00
CA ALA A 500 -10.30 12.76 -8.43
C ALA A 500 -11.43 13.56 -9.10
N GLU A 501 -12.69 13.25 -8.80
CA GLU A 501 -13.88 13.98 -9.27
C GLU A 501 -13.87 15.45 -8.79
N PHE A 502 -13.55 15.67 -7.51
CA PHE A 502 -13.39 17.01 -6.96
C PHE A 502 -12.21 17.76 -7.58
N ASN A 503 -11.08 17.08 -7.79
CA ASN A 503 -9.89 17.66 -8.41
C ASN A 503 -10.16 18.05 -9.88
N ALA A 504 -10.97 17.28 -10.61
CA ALA A 504 -11.42 17.65 -11.95
C ALA A 504 -12.22 18.95 -11.92
N GLN A 505 -13.28 19.00 -11.10
CA GLN A 505 -14.15 20.16 -10.96
C GLN A 505 -13.38 21.41 -10.48
N ALA A 506 -12.51 21.26 -9.48
CA ALA A 506 -11.74 22.36 -8.89
C ALA A 506 -10.67 22.95 -9.82
N ASN A 507 -10.26 22.23 -10.86
CA ASN A 507 -9.34 22.71 -11.89
C ASN A 507 -10.04 23.05 -13.22
N GLY A 508 -11.37 22.95 -13.28
CA GLY A 508 -12.14 23.19 -14.51
C GLY A 508 -11.91 22.16 -15.63
N VAL A 509 -11.52 20.94 -15.28
CA VAL A 509 -11.27 19.85 -16.24
C VAL A 509 -12.55 19.01 -16.41
N ASP A 510 -13.16 19.08 -17.58
CA ASP A 510 -14.45 18.46 -17.92
C ASP A 510 -14.32 17.14 -18.70
N ASN A 511 -13.22 16.91 -19.40
CA ASN A 511 -12.98 15.73 -20.25
C ASN A 511 -12.59 14.46 -19.47
N CYS A 512 -12.63 14.47 -18.12
CA CYS A 512 -12.26 13.34 -17.26
C CYS A 512 -13.48 12.67 -16.60
N ALA A 513 -13.47 11.33 -16.55
CA ALA A 513 -14.39 10.54 -15.73
C ALA A 513 -13.65 9.43 -14.97
N PHE A 514 -14.05 9.16 -13.73
CA PHE A 514 -13.38 8.25 -12.81
C PHE A 514 -14.32 7.13 -12.34
N PHE A 515 -13.78 5.94 -12.10
CA PHE A 515 -14.57 4.74 -11.80
C PHE A 515 -13.98 3.93 -10.66
N ALA A 516 -14.76 3.74 -9.59
CA ALA A 516 -14.37 2.96 -8.42
C ALA A 516 -14.53 1.45 -8.66
N GLY A 517 -13.45 0.69 -8.52
CA GLY A 517 -13.46 -0.77 -8.55
C GLY A 517 -12.12 -1.41 -8.92
N ARG A 518 -12.07 -2.75 -8.84
CA ARG A 518 -10.88 -3.51 -9.25
C ARG A 518 -10.69 -3.43 -10.76
N ALA A 519 -9.48 -3.06 -11.20
CA ALA A 519 -9.12 -2.99 -12.62
C ALA A 519 -9.33 -4.33 -13.35
N GLU A 520 -9.18 -5.47 -12.67
CA GLU A 520 -9.49 -6.78 -13.26
C GLU A 520 -10.97 -7.06 -13.56
N ASP A 521 -11.90 -6.27 -13.02
CA ASP A 521 -13.34 -6.49 -13.19
C ASP A 521 -13.99 -5.36 -13.99
N ILE A 522 -13.68 -4.08 -13.70
CA ILE A 522 -14.41 -2.95 -14.32
C ILE A 522 -13.79 -2.42 -15.62
N LEU A 523 -12.49 -2.66 -15.87
CA LEU A 523 -11.76 -2.02 -16.98
C LEU A 523 -12.39 -2.28 -18.36
N SER A 524 -12.96 -3.46 -18.60
CA SER A 524 -13.65 -3.76 -19.86
C SER A 524 -14.95 -2.95 -20.05
N GLY A 525 -15.64 -2.59 -18.98
CA GLY A 525 -16.83 -1.73 -19.02
C GLY A 525 -16.48 -0.24 -19.12
N VAL A 526 -15.36 0.17 -18.54
CA VAL A 526 -14.82 1.54 -18.65
C VAL A 526 -14.32 1.81 -20.06
N ILE A 527 -13.59 0.88 -20.68
CA ILE A 527 -13.18 0.98 -22.10
C ILE A 527 -14.39 1.17 -23.04
N GLY A 528 -15.54 0.57 -22.72
CA GLY A 528 -16.80 0.77 -23.46
C GLY A 528 -17.41 2.18 -23.36
N ARG A 529 -16.81 3.09 -22.59
CA ARG A 529 -17.19 4.52 -22.50
C ARG A 529 -16.25 5.46 -23.28
N ALA A 530 -15.27 4.91 -23.99
CA ALA A 530 -14.38 5.70 -24.84
C ALA A 530 -15.15 6.32 -26.02
N THR A 531 -15.03 7.64 -26.19
CA THR A 531 -15.74 8.40 -27.25
C THR A 531 -14.84 8.80 -28.42
N LYS A 532 -13.51 8.68 -28.28
CA LYS A 532 -12.52 9.02 -29.30
C LYS A 532 -12.05 7.77 -30.05
N LYS A 533 -11.39 7.93 -31.21
CA LYS A 533 -11.03 6.79 -32.08
C LYS A 533 -9.90 5.95 -31.49
N GLU A 534 -8.87 6.59 -30.97
CA GLU A 534 -7.67 5.95 -30.43
C GLU A 534 -7.80 5.70 -28.92
N LEU A 535 -7.11 4.68 -28.42
CA LEU A 535 -6.97 4.42 -26.99
C LEU A 535 -5.49 4.30 -26.60
N THR A 536 -5.06 5.09 -25.62
CA THR A 536 -3.74 4.97 -24.99
C THR A 536 -3.91 4.61 -23.52
N ALA A 537 -3.25 3.55 -23.06
CA ALA A 537 -3.29 3.16 -21.66
C ALA A 537 -2.08 3.69 -20.90
N VAL A 538 -2.29 4.35 -19.77
CA VAL A 538 -1.26 4.65 -18.77
C VAL A 538 -1.57 3.85 -17.50
N VAL A 539 -0.54 3.28 -16.89
CA VAL A 539 -0.68 2.37 -15.74
C VAL A 539 0.36 2.74 -14.67
N ASP A 540 -0.07 3.14 -13.47
CA ASP A 540 0.79 3.33 -12.29
C ASP A 540 0.34 2.42 -11.14
N PRO A 541 0.68 1.12 -11.18
CA PRO A 541 0.15 0.13 -10.25
C PRO A 541 1.00 0.03 -8.97
N PRO A 542 0.41 -0.39 -7.84
CA PRO A 542 1.18 -0.66 -6.63
C PRO A 542 2.23 -1.75 -6.88
N ARG A 543 3.27 -1.85 -6.02
CA ARG A 543 4.42 -2.78 -6.13
C ARG A 543 4.10 -4.27 -6.35
N ALA A 544 2.84 -4.69 -6.20
CA ALA A 544 2.39 -6.03 -6.59
C ALA A 544 2.23 -6.22 -8.11
N GLY A 545 2.26 -5.14 -8.90
CA GLY A 545 1.96 -5.11 -10.33
C GLY A 545 0.45 -5.21 -10.62
N LEU A 546 0.08 -5.15 -11.90
CA LEU A 546 -1.31 -5.38 -12.31
C LEU A 546 -1.71 -6.86 -12.17
N HIS A 547 -2.96 -7.10 -11.75
CA HIS A 547 -3.56 -8.43 -11.75
C HIS A 547 -3.68 -8.99 -13.19
N GLN A 548 -3.52 -10.31 -13.35
CA GLN A 548 -3.41 -10.97 -14.66
C GLN A 548 -4.56 -10.64 -15.63
N LYS A 549 -5.80 -10.60 -15.09
CA LYS A 549 -6.99 -10.24 -15.87
C LYS A 549 -6.86 -8.85 -16.51
N ALA A 550 -6.36 -7.84 -15.78
CA ALA A 550 -6.21 -6.48 -16.30
C ALA A 550 -5.21 -6.43 -17.46
N ILE A 551 -4.06 -7.11 -17.34
CA ILE A 551 -3.10 -7.28 -18.45
C ILE A 551 -3.75 -7.96 -19.66
N VAL A 552 -4.55 -9.01 -19.44
CA VAL A 552 -5.25 -9.71 -20.54
C VAL A 552 -6.31 -8.80 -21.18
N THR A 553 -7.04 -7.99 -20.42
CA THR A 553 -7.97 -6.96 -20.95
C THR A 553 -7.23 -5.95 -21.82
N LEU A 554 -6.18 -5.31 -21.30
CA LEU A 554 -5.36 -4.33 -22.03
C LEU A 554 -4.79 -4.89 -23.34
N ARG A 555 -4.23 -6.11 -23.31
CA ARG A 555 -3.75 -6.79 -24.52
C ARG A 555 -4.88 -7.10 -25.50
N SER A 556 -6.08 -7.46 -25.02
CA SER A 556 -7.23 -7.86 -25.85
C SER A 556 -7.93 -6.70 -26.55
N THR A 557 -7.96 -5.51 -25.93
CA THR A 557 -8.56 -4.30 -26.53
C THR A 557 -7.70 -3.82 -27.69
N ARG A 558 -8.07 -4.17 -28.93
CA ARG A 558 -7.27 -3.90 -30.13
C ARG A 558 -6.87 -2.42 -30.26
N GLN A 559 -7.79 -1.51 -29.97
CA GLN A 559 -7.60 -0.05 -30.05
C GLN A 559 -6.50 0.49 -29.13
N ILE A 560 -6.10 -0.25 -28.10
CA ILE A 560 -4.92 0.09 -27.30
C ILE A 560 -3.70 -0.33 -28.11
N GLU A 561 -3.17 0.59 -28.91
CA GLU A 561 -1.92 0.37 -29.67
C GLU A 561 -0.70 0.82 -28.86
N LYS A 562 -0.89 1.84 -28.02
CA LYS A 562 0.09 2.41 -27.09
C LYS A 562 -0.22 2.05 -25.63
N LEU A 563 0.79 1.65 -24.87
CA LEU A 563 0.69 1.45 -23.42
C LEU A 563 1.93 2.00 -22.71
N VAL A 564 1.74 2.87 -21.73
CA VAL A 564 2.78 3.39 -20.83
C VAL A 564 2.63 2.72 -19.47
N TYR A 565 3.68 2.08 -18.98
CA TYR A 565 3.71 1.42 -17.68
C TYR A 565 4.73 2.13 -16.78
N VAL A 566 4.27 2.67 -15.66
CA VAL A 566 5.07 3.29 -14.59
C VAL A 566 5.34 2.24 -13.51
N SER A 567 6.51 2.25 -12.86
CA SER A 567 6.78 1.32 -11.77
C SER A 567 7.82 1.77 -10.74
N CYS A 568 7.36 1.83 -9.49
CA CYS A 568 8.19 2.09 -8.30
C CYS A 568 8.96 0.85 -7.79
N ASP A 569 8.68 -0.33 -8.35
CA ASP A 569 9.46 -1.56 -8.19
C ASP A 569 9.49 -2.34 -9.52
N PRO A 570 10.34 -1.93 -10.47
CA PRO A 570 10.43 -2.55 -11.79
C PRO A 570 10.85 -4.04 -11.73
N LYS A 571 11.53 -4.46 -10.66
CA LYS A 571 11.95 -5.85 -10.44
C LYS A 571 10.76 -6.73 -10.06
N ALA A 572 9.79 -6.20 -9.30
CA ALA A 572 8.50 -6.86 -9.08
C ALA A 572 7.59 -6.83 -10.32
N ALA A 573 7.53 -5.70 -11.03
CA ALA A 573 6.70 -5.52 -12.23
C ALA A 573 7.20 -6.29 -13.47
N LEU A 574 8.43 -6.81 -13.47
CA LEU A 574 9.03 -7.57 -14.57
C LEU A 574 8.11 -8.64 -15.19
N LYS A 575 7.34 -9.35 -14.35
CA LYS A 575 6.37 -10.35 -14.83
C LYS A 575 5.26 -9.72 -15.68
N ASN A 576 4.77 -8.53 -15.35
CA ASN A 576 3.78 -7.82 -16.15
C ASN A 576 4.38 -7.39 -17.50
N PHE A 577 5.62 -6.90 -17.53
CA PHE A 577 6.33 -6.55 -18.78
C PHE A 577 6.46 -7.76 -19.72
N VAL A 578 6.87 -8.92 -19.18
CA VAL A 578 6.97 -10.17 -19.95
C VAL A 578 5.59 -10.66 -20.41
N ASP A 579 4.55 -10.54 -19.57
CA ASP A 579 3.20 -10.96 -19.90
C ASP A 579 2.54 -10.08 -20.99
N LEU A 580 2.89 -8.80 -21.09
CA LEU A 580 2.51 -7.92 -22.22
C LEU A 580 3.05 -8.47 -23.54
N GLY A 581 4.33 -8.84 -23.58
CA GLY A 581 5.03 -9.31 -24.79
C GLY A 581 4.88 -10.80 -25.15
N ARG A 582 4.15 -11.60 -24.36
CA ARG A 582 3.82 -13.00 -24.70
C ARG A 582 3.09 -13.13 -26.05
N PRO A 583 3.14 -14.29 -26.73
CA PRO A 583 2.33 -14.54 -27.91
C PRO A 583 0.83 -14.76 -27.55
N PRO A 584 -0.09 -14.58 -28.51
CA PRO A 584 -1.52 -14.83 -28.31
C PRO A 584 -1.82 -16.29 -27.92
N SER A 585 -2.67 -16.49 -26.91
CA SER A 585 -3.10 -17.84 -26.48
C SER A 585 -4.45 -17.81 -25.75
N LYS A 586 -5.00 -18.99 -25.42
CA LYS A 586 -6.29 -19.12 -24.70
C LYS A 586 -6.32 -18.36 -23.36
N SER A 587 -5.18 -18.30 -22.66
CA SER A 587 -5.01 -17.58 -21.39
C SER A 587 -4.44 -16.17 -21.56
N MET A 588 -3.65 -15.90 -22.60
CA MET A 588 -3.08 -14.58 -22.92
C MET A 588 -3.65 -14.06 -24.24
N ARG A 589 -4.89 -13.59 -24.19
CA ARG A 589 -5.62 -13.07 -25.35
C ARG A 589 -5.13 -11.69 -25.77
N GLY A 590 -5.22 -11.40 -27.08
CA GLY A 590 -4.67 -10.19 -27.69
C GLY A 590 -3.25 -10.36 -28.23
N LEU A 591 -2.86 -9.45 -29.13
CA LEU A 591 -1.52 -9.37 -29.70
C LEU A 591 -0.47 -8.98 -28.65
N SER A 592 0.79 -9.30 -28.95
CA SER A 592 1.97 -8.93 -28.16
C SER A 592 2.11 -7.41 -28.07
N MET A 593 2.64 -6.93 -26.95
CA MET A 593 3.10 -5.56 -26.76
C MET A 593 4.60 -5.59 -26.42
N VAL A 594 5.41 -4.85 -27.17
CA VAL A 594 6.88 -4.83 -27.06
C VAL A 594 7.37 -3.46 -26.57
N PRO A 595 8.46 -3.41 -25.78
CA PRO A 595 8.99 -2.13 -25.30
C PRO A 595 9.63 -1.35 -26.45
N VAL A 596 9.44 -0.03 -26.46
CA VAL A 596 9.94 0.88 -27.50
C VAL A 596 10.76 2.02 -26.92
N LYS A 597 10.51 2.45 -25.68
CA LYS A 597 11.38 3.36 -24.90
C LYS A 597 11.32 3.02 -23.41
N ALA A 598 12.42 3.21 -22.70
CA ALA A 598 12.47 3.17 -21.24
C ALA A 598 13.09 4.46 -20.69
N ILE A 599 12.40 5.12 -19.75
CA ILE A 599 12.82 6.38 -19.12
C ILE A 599 12.86 6.20 -17.60
N PRO A 600 14.05 6.22 -16.98
CA PRO A 600 14.17 6.25 -15.53
C PRO A 600 13.88 7.66 -14.99
N VAL A 601 13.21 7.75 -13.84
CA VAL A 601 12.90 9.02 -13.18
C VAL A 601 13.27 8.93 -11.70
N ASP A 602 14.11 9.85 -11.23
CA ASP A 602 14.54 9.83 -9.83
C ASP A 602 13.54 10.52 -8.89
N LEU A 603 12.46 9.81 -8.57
CA LEU A 603 11.50 10.23 -7.56
C LEU A 603 12.08 10.16 -6.12
N PHE A 604 13.20 9.45 -5.91
CA PHE A 604 13.73 9.12 -4.57
C PHE A 604 15.26 9.36 -4.42
N PRO A 605 15.72 10.62 -4.47
CA PRO A 605 17.10 10.97 -4.13
C PRO A 605 17.58 10.38 -2.80
N HIS A 606 18.87 10.11 -2.69
CA HIS A 606 19.53 9.40 -1.58
C HIS A 606 19.12 7.93 -1.37
N THR A 607 18.18 7.39 -2.15
CA THR A 607 17.77 5.98 -2.04
C THR A 607 18.19 5.15 -3.27
N LYS A 608 18.10 3.83 -3.16
CA LYS A 608 18.27 2.88 -4.29
C LYS A 608 17.03 2.78 -5.20
N LEU A 609 15.95 3.47 -4.86
CA LEU A 609 14.71 3.44 -5.65
C LEU A 609 14.81 4.43 -6.82
N CYS A 610 14.14 4.08 -7.91
CA CYS A 610 13.99 4.86 -9.12
C CYS A 610 12.65 4.43 -9.74
N GLU A 611 11.85 5.38 -10.20
CA GLU A 611 10.72 5.06 -11.06
C GLU A 611 11.24 4.65 -12.45
N LEU A 612 10.51 3.75 -13.12
CA LEU A 612 10.76 3.43 -14.52
C LEU A 612 9.47 3.55 -15.32
N VAL A 613 9.47 4.44 -16.30
CA VAL A 613 8.45 4.50 -17.35
C VAL A 613 8.92 3.60 -18.49
N ILE A 614 8.12 2.60 -18.86
CA ILE A 614 8.32 1.82 -20.10
C ILE A 614 7.15 2.08 -21.03
N TYR A 615 7.47 2.56 -22.23
CA TYR A 615 6.53 2.68 -23.34
C TYR A 615 6.52 1.39 -24.15
N PHE A 616 5.32 0.87 -24.42
CA PHE A 616 5.07 -0.33 -25.20
C PHE A 616 4.18 -0.03 -26.40
N GLU A 617 4.50 -0.64 -27.53
CA GLU A 617 3.67 -0.66 -28.74
C GLU A 617 3.20 -2.07 -29.07
N ARG A 618 2.03 -2.17 -29.71
CA ARG A 618 1.47 -3.43 -30.19
C ARG A 618 2.21 -3.92 -31.44
N ILE A 619 2.56 -5.20 -31.49
CA ILE A 619 3.18 -5.84 -32.67
C ILE A 619 2.43 -7.11 -33.08
N ASP A 620 2.24 -7.30 -34.39
CA ASP A 620 1.82 -8.57 -34.98
C ASP A 620 3.02 -9.26 -35.66
N THR A 621 3.62 -10.22 -34.97
CA THR A 621 4.78 -10.99 -35.48
C THR A 621 4.48 -11.79 -36.76
N ARG A 622 3.19 -11.93 -37.12
CA ARG A 622 2.74 -12.63 -38.34
C ARG A 622 2.72 -11.71 -39.57
N LYS A 623 2.93 -10.40 -39.39
CA LYS A 623 2.97 -9.39 -40.45
C LYS A 623 4.20 -8.48 -40.31
N PRO A 624 5.41 -8.97 -40.64
CA PRO A 624 6.65 -8.19 -40.51
C PRO A 624 6.75 -7.01 -41.50
N GLU A 625 5.89 -6.95 -42.52
CA GLU A 625 5.82 -5.87 -43.53
C GLU A 625 5.05 -4.63 -43.03
N GLU A 626 4.02 -4.81 -42.19
CA GLU A 626 3.18 -3.71 -41.64
C GLU A 626 3.85 -3.03 -40.42
N ARG A 627 5.17 -2.86 -40.48
CA ARG A 627 5.96 -2.24 -39.41
C ARG A 627 5.92 -0.71 -39.50
N TYR A 628 5.79 -0.09 -38.32
CA TYR A 628 5.80 1.35 -38.09
C TYR A 628 6.97 2.04 -38.83
N GLN A 629 6.66 2.94 -39.76
CA GLN A 629 7.61 3.98 -40.15
C GLN A 629 7.60 5.06 -39.06
N PRO A 630 8.76 5.50 -38.55
CA PRO A 630 8.79 6.56 -37.56
C PRO A 630 8.25 7.86 -38.16
N THR A 631 7.18 8.39 -37.57
CA THR A 631 6.79 9.78 -37.79
C THR A 631 7.95 10.69 -37.41
N SER A 632 8.35 11.55 -38.35
CA SER A 632 9.57 12.38 -38.29
C SER A 632 9.44 13.58 -37.36
#